data_AF-A0A422QNB3-F1
#
_entry.id   AF-A0A422QNB3-F1
#
_cell.length_a   1.000
_cell.length_b   1.000
_cell.length_c   1.000
_cell.angle_alpha   90.00
_cell.angle_beta   90.00
_cell.angle_gamma   90.00
#
_symmetry.space_group_name_H-M   'P 1'
#
loop_
_entity.id
_entity.type
_entity.pdbx_description
1 polymer ?
#
loop_
_entity_poly.entity_id
_entity_poly.type
_entity_poly.pdbx_seq_one_letter_code
_entity_poly.pdbx_strand_id
1 'polypeptide(L)'
;MSYKTIPAQFLYIGAAGEHHVMSECFRNCYEAFKLPIDKGFDLVVTRAYVHFDAGIDSHLPADEAPIYLQVKSRQVRLTVPDNPAERPYWEGCFYIKPAELDLLIRTSNSALACVLFFHNQSEYMQSRTAIAWWMPSEQLAELRSDHFLESKDSENLELWVRYRDLAIASTSRQNEYVGLRKQSGSMNAKPGELANGKLIAPECFDFGKLSAKAR
;
A
#
# COMPACT_ATOMS: atom_id res chain seq x y z
N MET A 1 29.47 22.24 -10.56
CA MET A 1 28.98 20.87 -10.85
C MET A 1 27.47 20.88 -10.79
N SER A 2 26.79 20.79 -11.93
CA SER A 2 25.33 20.59 -11.97
C SER A 2 25.07 19.12 -11.68
N TYR A 3 24.44 18.81 -10.54
CA TYR A 3 23.93 17.46 -10.30
C TYR A 3 22.87 17.18 -11.36
N LYS A 4 23.16 16.30 -12.31
CA LYS A 4 22.13 15.72 -13.17
C LYS A 4 21.23 14.90 -12.25
N THR A 5 20.08 15.44 -11.90
CA THR A 5 19.02 14.72 -11.21
C THR A 5 18.68 13.51 -12.06
N ILE A 6 18.90 12.30 -11.53
CA ILE A 6 18.42 11.07 -12.17
C ILE A 6 16.89 11.19 -12.18
N PRO A 7 16.24 11.21 -13.35
CA PRO A 7 14.79 11.27 -13.39
C PRO A 7 14.20 10.09 -12.61
N ALA A 8 13.17 10.32 -11.79
CA ALA A 8 12.58 9.32 -10.91
C ALA A 8 12.16 8.03 -11.65
N GLN A 9 11.85 8.14 -12.95
CA GLN A 9 11.56 7.00 -13.83
C GLN A 9 12.73 6.00 -14.00
N PHE A 10 13.97 6.40 -13.70
CA PHE A 10 15.17 5.54 -13.77
C PHE A 10 15.60 5.00 -12.41
N LEU A 11 15.01 5.49 -11.31
CA LEU A 11 15.16 4.87 -10.00
C LEU A 11 14.28 3.62 -9.97
N TYR A 12 14.83 2.51 -9.48
CA TYR A 12 14.04 1.31 -9.24
C TYR A 12 12.97 1.63 -8.19
N ILE A 13 11.75 1.93 -8.66
CA ILE A 13 10.60 2.36 -7.84
C ILE A 13 10.30 1.31 -6.75
N GLY A 14 10.63 0.03 -6.99
CA GLY A 14 10.58 -1.03 -5.99
C GLY A 14 11.41 -0.70 -4.75
N ALA A 15 12.71 -0.44 -4.90
CA ALA A 15 13.59 -0.11 -3.77
C ALA A 15 13.20 1.20 -3.10
N ALA A 16 12.76 2.21 -3.86
CA ALA A 16 12.23 3.44 -3.27
C ALA A 16 11.00 3.16 -2.40
N GLY A 17 10.12 2.26 -2.84
CA GLY A 17 8.97 1.80 -2.07
C GLY A 17 9.38 1.07 -0.79
N GLU A 18 10.31 0.13 -0.87
CA GLU A 18 10.83 -0.60 0.30
C GLU A 18 11.44 0.35 1.34
N HIS A 19 12.30 1.28 0.90
CA HIS A 19 12.90 2.25 1.82
C HIS A 19 11.87 3.20 2.43
N HIS A 20 10.84 3.60 1.68
CA HIS A 20 9.74 4.39 2.21
C HIS A 20 8.97 3.61 3.29
N VAL A 21 8.66 2.34 3.04
CA VAL A 21 8.03 1.44 4.02
C VAL A 21 8.88 1.30 5.27
N MET A 22 10.18 1.05 5.13
CA MET A 22 11.10 0.97 6.26
C MET A 22 11.08 2.26 7.09
N SER A 23 11.07 3.42 6.44
CA SER A 23 10.96 4.73 7.11
C SER A 23 9.66 4.86 7.92
N GLU A 24 8.53 4.39 7.39
CA GLU A 24 7.25 4.40 8.11
C GLU A 24 7.28 3.44 9.32
N CYS A 25 7.93 2.29 9.22
CA CYS A 25 8.15 1.40 10.37
C CYS A 25 8.98 2.09 11.48
N PHE A 26 10.11 2.71 11.11
CA PHE A 26 10.97 3.42 12.08
C PHE A 26 10.27 4.60 12.75
N ARG A 27 9.44 5.36 12.02
CA ARG A 27 8.62 6.45 12.59
C ARG A 27 7.63 5.96 13.65
N ASN A 28 7.25 4.68 13.61
CA ASN A 28 6.37 4.03 14.56
C ASN A 28 7.12 3.20 15.61
N CYS A 29 8.43 3.41 15.77
CA CYS A 29 9.28 2.68 16.72
C CYS A 29 9.38 1.17 16.45
N TYR A 30 9.33 0.76 15.18
CA TYR A 30 9.65 -0.59 14.73
C TYR A 30 10.98 -0.61 13.97
N GLU A 31 11.66 -1.74 14.00
CA GLU A 31 12.86 -1.97 13.19
C GLU A 31 12.45 -2.74 11.94
N ALA A 32 12.87 -2.30 10.77
CA ALA A 32 12.62 -3.00 9.52
C ALA A 32 13.95 -3.42 8.88
N PHE A 33 14.03 -4.68 8.47
CA PHE A 33 15.20 -5.27 7.85
C PHE A 33 14.84 -5.81 6.47
N LYS A 34 15.66 -5.48 5.46
CA LYS A 34 15.55 -6.09 4.15
C LYS A 34 16.07 -7.52 4.20
N LEU A 35 15.31 -8.46 3.64
CA LEU A 35 15.74 -9.85 3.59
C LEU A 35 16.88 -10.04 2.57
N PRO A 36 17.95 -10.78 2.93
CA PRO A 36 19.09 -11.00 2.04
C PRO A 36 18.76 -11.94 0.87
N ILE A 37 17.65 -12.66 0.96
CA ILE A 37 17.15 -13.59 -0.05
C ILE A 37 15.66 -13.34 -0.24
N ASP A 38 15.24 -13.19 -1.50
CA ASP A 38 13.82 -13.10 -1.86
C ASP A 38 13.16 -14.48 -1.65
N LYS A 39 12.39 -14.59 -0.56
CA LYS A 39 11.52 -15.74 -0.27
C LYS A 39 10.03 -15.38 -0.39
N GLY A 40 9.71 -14.36 -1.19
CA GLY A 40 8.36 -13.83 -1.33
C GLY A 40 7.95 -12.82 -0.25
N PHE A 41 8.93 -12.31 0.51
CA PHE A 41 8.80 -11.13 1.38
C PHE A 41 10.02 -10.24 1.17
N ASP A 42 9.82 -8.92 1.19
CA ASP A 42 10.89 -7.95 1.01
C ASP A 42 11.50 -7.55 2.36
N LEU A 43 10.66 -7.41 3.39
CA LEU A 43 11.05 -6.90 4.70
C LEU A 43 10.58 -7.78 5.86
N VAL A 44 11.34 -7.76 6.93
CA VAL A 44 10.97 -8.28 8.26
C VAL A 44 10.96 -7.12 9.23
N VAL A 45 9.86 -7.00 9.98
CA VAL A 45 9.66 -5.93 10.94
C VAL A 45 9.58 -6.49 12.36
N THR A 46 10.41 -5.95 13.25
CA THR A 46 10.49 -6.32 14.67
C THR A 46 10.25 -5.11 15.56
N ARG A 47 10.08 -5.37 16.85
CA ARG A 47 9.81 -4.33 17.86
C ARG A 47 10.87 -4.32 18.97
N ALA A 48 12.14 -4.56 18.65
CA ALA A 48 13.15 -4.74 19.70
C ALA A 48 13.43 -3.45 20.48
N TYR A 49 13.04 -2.26 19.96
CA TYR A 49 13.05 -1.01 20.72
C TYR A 49 12.28 -1.07 22.06
N VAL A 50 11.29 -1.96 22.20
CA VAL A 50 10.57 -2.16 23.48
C VAL A 50 11.51 -2.59 24.61
N HIS A 51 12.63 -3.25 24.30
CA HIS A 51 13.60 -3.68 25.29
C HIS A 51 14.57 -2.57 25.73
N PHE A 52 14.61 -1.44 25.03
CA PHE A 52 15.46 -0.30 25.37
C PHE A 52 14.75 0.76 26.22
N ASP A 53 13.42 0.71 26.31
CA ASP A 53 12.62 1.61 27.15
C ASP A 53 12.62 1.11 28.59
N ALA A 54 13.73 1.34 29.30
CA ALA A 54 14.04 0.84 30.64
C ALA A 54 13.16 1.40 31.79
N GLY A 55 11.91 1.78 31.53
CA GLY A 55 11.02 2.41 32.50
C GLY A 55 9.52 2.14 32.32
N ILE A 56 9.13 1.33 31.34
CA ILE A 56 7.74 0.88 31.17
C ILE A 56 7.72 -0.59 31.59
N ASP A 57 6.87 -0.94 32.56
CA ASP A 57 6.59 -2.33 32.95
C ASP A 57 6.50 -3.21 31.69
N SER A 58 7.53 -4.01 31.43
CA SER A 58 7.67 -4.82 30.23
C SER A 58 6.82 -6.08 30.35
N HIS A 59 5.51 -5.88 30.52
CA HIS A 59 4.49 -6.88 30.27
C HIS A 59 4.15 -7.01 28.78
N LEU A 60 4.89 -6.33 27.89
CA LEU A 60 4.82 -6.58 26.46
C LEU A 60 5.52 -7.91 26.18
N PRO A 61 4.81 -8.94 25.68
CA PRO A 61 5.38 -10.27 25.53
C PRO A 61 6.59 -10.22 24.59
N ALA A 62 7.71 -10.77 25.07
CA ALA A 62 8.94 -10.97 24.29
C ALA A 62 8.76 -11.93 23.09
N ASP A 63 7.55 -12.45 22.91
CA ASP A 63 7.15 -13.45 21.91
C ASP A 63 6.34 -12.86 20.74
N GLU A 64 6.30 -11.54 20.55
CA GLU A 64 5.68 -10.96 19.34
C GLU A 64 6.50 -11.38 18.10
N ALA A 65 5.98 -12.37 17.38
CA ALA A 65 6.56 -12.85 16.13
C ALA A 65 6.69 -11.68 15.12
N PRO A 66 7.77 -11.67 14.31
CA PRO A 66 8.01 -10.59 13.38
C PRO A 66 6.88 -10.47 12.35
N ILE A 67 6.68 -9.25 11.87
CA ILE A 67 5.76 -8.99 10.76
C ILE A 67 6.54 -9.08 9.46
N TYR A 68 6.11 -9.94 8.55
CA TYR A 68 6.67 -10.07 7.20
C TYR A 68 5.93 -9.17 6.23
N LEU A 69 6.66 -8.33 5.48
CA LEU A 69 6.06 -7.43 4.49
C LEU A 69 6.53 -7.79 3.09
N GLN A 70 5.57 -7.92 2.18
CA GLN A 70 5.83 -7.77 0.75
C GLN A 70 5.48 -6.34 0.35
N VAL A 71 6.37 -5.67 -0.35
CA VAL A 71 6.21 -4.29 -0.81
C VAL A 71 5.91 -4.27 -2.30
N LYS A 72 4.86 -3.55 -2.69
CA LYS A 72 4.58 -3.20 -4.08
C LYS A 72 4.46 -1.68 -4.18
N SER A 73 5.11 -1.11 -5.18
CA SER A 73 5.12 0.33 -5.38
C SER A 73 4.71 0.70 -6.80
N ARG A 74 4.03 1.85 -6.93
CA ARG A 74 3.61 2.34 -8.24
C ARG A 74 3.59 3.85 -8.34
N GLN A 75 4.04 4.34 -9.49
CA GLN A 75 3.80 5.72 -9.87
C GLN A 75 2.36 5.85 -10.36
N VAL A 76 1.62 6.81 -9.81
CA VAL A 76 0.26 7.07 -10.25
C VAL A 76 0.21 7.92 -11.51
N ARG A 77 -0.86 7.73 -12.29
CA ARG A 77 -1.20 8.58 -13.43
C ARG A 77 -2.33 9.53 -13.03
N LEU A 78 -2.16 10.82 -13.30
CA LEU A 78 -3.24 11.80 -13.18
C LEU A 78 -4.23 11.60 -14.33
N THR A 79 -5.50 11.53 -13.98
CA THR A 79 -6.64 11.51 -14.90
C THR A 79 -7.49 12.74 -14.62
N VAL A 80 -7.65 13.58 -15.64
CA VAL A 80 -8.56 14.73 -15.64
C VAL A 80 -9.82 14.32 -16.40
N PRO A 81 -10.97 14.20 -15.74
CA PRO A 81 -12.23 13.84 -16.41
C PRO A 81 -12.66 14.90 -17.41
N ASP A 82 -13.32 14.48 -18.49
CA ASP A 82 -13.94 15.39 -19.46
C ASP A 82 -15.17 16.10 -18.88
N ASN A 83 -15.82 15.48 -17.88
CA ASN A 83 -16.96 16.05 -17.17
C ASN A 83 -16.48 17.08 -16.12
N PRO A 84 -16.81 18.37 -16.25
CA PRO A 84 -16.35 19.40 -15.31
C PRO A 84 -16.86 19.24 -13.88
N ALA A 85 -17.94 18.46 -13.67
CA ALA A 85 -18.46 18.14 -12.34
C ALA A 85 -17.63 17.06 -11.63
N GLU A 86 -16.77 16.33 -12.36
CA GLU A 86 -15.90 15.31 -11.80
C GLU A 86 -14.53 15.88 -11.47
N ARG A 87 -14.05 15.58 -10.26
CA ARG A 87 -12.75 16.05 -9.80
C ARG A 87 -11.63 15.20 -10.41
N PRO A 88 -10.46 15.80 -10.71
CA PRO A 88 -9.26 15.04 -11.07
C PRO A 88 -8.92 13.97 -10.04
N TYR A 89 -8.31 12.89 -10.51
CA TYR A 89 -7.95 11.77 -9.66
C TYR A 89 -6.69 11.07 -10.17
N TRP A 90 -6.04 10.32 -9.30
CA TRP A 90 -4.83 9.58 -9.60
C TRP A 90 -5.11 8.08 -9.56
N GLU A 91 -4.62 7.33 -10.54
CA GLU A 91 -4.81 5.88 -10.60
C GLU A 91 -3.48 5.14 -10.65
N GLY A 92 -3.47 3.98 -10.00
CA GLY A 92 -2.37 3.04 -10.03
C GLY A 92 -2.89 1.61 -10.12
N CYS A 93 -2.08 0.73 -10.69
CA CYS A 93 -2.32 -0.71 -10.71
C CYS A 93 -1.08 -1.41 -10.17
N PHE A 94 -1.26 -2.20 -9.11
CA PHE A 94 -0.22 -3.07 -8.57
C PHE A 94 -0.36 -4.47 -9.17
N TYR A 95 0.78 -5.04 -9.55
CA TYR A 95 0.86 -6.41 -10.02
C TYR A 95 1.41 -7.29 -8.90
N ILE A 96 0.68 -8.36 -8.58
CA ILE A 96 1.00 -9.28 -7.51
C ILE A 96 1.01 -10.69 -8.10
N LYS A 97 2.08 -11.46 -7.92
CA LYS A 97 2.09 -12.85 -8.40
C LYS A 97 1.13 -13.69 -7.56
N PRO A 98 0.35 -14.63 -8.15
CA PRO A 98 -0.52 -15.51 -7.39
C PRO A 98 0.19 -16.22 -6.22
N ALA A 99 1.40 -16.73 -6.45
CA ALA A 99 2.19 -17.41 -5.42
C ALA A 99 2.63 -16.49 -4.25
N GLU A 100 2.87 -15.20 -4.52
CA GLU A 100 3.16 -14.20 -3.48
C GLU A 100 1.91 -13.93 -2.65
N LEU A 101 0.75 -13.77 -3.30
CA LEU A 101 -0.52 -13.59 -2.61
C LEU A 101 -0.88 -14.80 -1.74
N ASP A 102 -0.69 -16.01 -2.26
CA ASP A 102 -0.90 -17.26 -1.51
C ASP A 102 0.01 -17.36 -0.29
N LEU A 103 1.26 -16.88 -0.40
CA LEU A 103 2.20 -16.80 0.73
C LEU A 103 1.77 -15.77 1.78
N LEU A 104 1.32 -14.59 1.35
CA LEU A 104 0.81 -13.56 2.24
C LEU A 104 -0.43 -14.03 3.00
N ILE A 105 -1.40 -14.65 2.32
CA ILE A 105 -2.64 -15.13 2.95
C ILE A 105 -2.37 -16.26 3.96
N ARG A 106 -1.45 -17.19 3.67
CA ARG A 106 -1.16 -18.31 4.59
C ARG A 106 -0.30 -17.93 5.79
N THR A 107 0.34 -16.76 5.77
CA THR A 107 1.27 -16.31 6.81
C THR A 107 0.56 -15.27 7.67
N SER A 108 0.11 -15.68 8.86
CA SER A 108 -0.72 -14.85 9.75
C SER A 108 -0.09 -13.48 10.08
N ASN A 109 1.21 -13.46 10.35
CA ASN A 109 1.94 -12.23 10.67
C ASN A 109 2.56 -11.63 9.41
N SER A 110 1.77 -11.47 8.36
CA SER A 110 2.24 -10.82 7.14
C SER A 110 1.25 -9.81 6.58
N ALA A 111 1.78 -8.87 5.80
CA ALA A 111 0.98 -7.87 5.12
C ALA A 111 1.58 -7.49 3.76
N LEU A 112 0.70 -7.09 2.86
CA LEU A 112 1.07 -6.41 1.63
C LEU A 112 1.14 -4.90 1.92
N ALA A 113 2.32 -4.33 1.73
CA ALA A 113 2.56 -2.90 1.75
C ALA A 113 2.45 -2.32 0.34
N CYS A 114 1.56 -1.36 0.15
CA CYS A 114 1.40 -0.69 -1.14
C CYS A 114 1.85 0.77 -1.02
N VAL A 115 2.69 1.22 -1.96
CA VAL A 115 3.19 2.60 -2.00
C VAL A 115 2.83 3.26 -3.33
N LEU A 116 2.11 4.37 -3.28
CA LEU A 116 1.87 5.23 -4.44
C LEU A 116 2.81 6.41 -4.43
N PHE A 117 3.52 6.60 -5.54
CA PHE A 117 4.37 7.76 -5.78
C PHE A 117 3.68 8.75 -6.71
N PHE A 118 3.68 10.01 -6.31
CA PHE A 118 3.08 11.11 -7.04
C PHE A 118 4.18 11.87 -7.78
N HIS A 119 3.90 12.25 -9.04
CA HIS A 119 4.82 13.10 -9.79
C HIS A 119 4.58 14.55 -9.38
N ASN A 120 5.60 15.21 -8.81
CA ASN A 120 5.54 16.59 -8.30
C ASN A 120 5.38 17.68 -9.38
N GLN A 121 4.79 17.39 -10.54
CA GLN A 121 4.64 18.35 -11.64
C GLN A 121 3.24 18.93 -11.77
N SER A 122 2.28 18.55 -10.92
CA SER A 122 0.94 19.12 -10.99
C SER A 122 0.74 20.17 -9.90
N GLU A 123 0.18 21.32 -10.29
CA GLU A 123 -0.27 22.38 -9.39
C GLU A 123 -1.40 21.90 -8.43
N TYR A 124 -1.93 20.70 -8.69
CA TYR A 124 -3.05 20.11 -7.96
C TYR A 124 -2.64 19.37 -6.68
N MET A 125 -1.38 18.95 -6.53
CA MET A 125 -0.92 18.28 -5.30
C MET A 125 -0.12 19.23 -4.39
N GLN A 126 -0.65 19.46 -3.19
CA GLN A 126 0.10 20.09 -2.11
C GLN A 126 1.00 19.04 -1.44
N SER A 127 2.32 19.19 -1.61
CA SER A 127 3.43 18.62 -0.82
C SER A 127 3.61 17.10 -0.66
N ARG A 128 2.65 16.23 -0.99
CA ARG A 128 2.80 14.77 -0.82
C ARG A 128 3.52 14.10 -1.99
N THR A 129 4.64 13.46 -1.70
CA THR A 129 5.45 12.71 -2.68
C THR A 129 5.12 11.22 -2.74
N ALA A 130 4.59 10.66 -1.64
CA ALA A 130 4.18 9.27 -1.55
C ALA A 130 3.06 9.05 -0.52
N ILE A 131 2.28 7.98 -0.71
CA ILE A 131 1.31 7.46 0.27
C ILE A 131 1.50 5.94 0.36
N ALA A 132 1.62 5.43 1.58
CA ALA A 132 1.70 4.00 1.86
C ALA A 132 0.50 3.52 2.69
N TRP A 133 0.10 2.26 2.47
CA TRP A 133 -0.86 1.56 3.32
C TRP A 133 -0.54 0.06 3.38
N TRP A 134 -1.13 -0.60 4.35
CA TRP A 134 -0.87 -1.99 4.72
C TRP A 134 -2.15 -2.78 4.66
N MET A 135 -2.10 -3.97 4.08
CA MET A 135 -3.22 -4.92 4.04
C MET A 135 -2.77 -6.24 4.68
N PRO A 136 -3.23 -6.57 5.89
CA PRO A 136 -2.88 -7.81 6.56
C PRO A 136 -3.45 -9.04 5.82
N SER A 137 -2.92 -10.21 6.16
CA SER A 137 -3.26 -11.49 5.53
C SER A 137 -4.77 -11.75 5.43
N GLU A 138 -5.55 -11.42 6.47
CA GLU A 138 -7.01 -11.62 6.52
C GLU A 138 -7.72 -10.71 5.51
N GLN A 139 -7.30 -9.44 5.43
CA GLN A 139 -7.86 -8.50 4.47
C GLN A 139 -7.54 -8.91 3.03
N LEU A 140 -6.35 -9.48 2.78
CA LEU A 140 -5.99 -9.97 1.44
C LEU A 140 -6.84 -11.16 1.02
N ALA A 141 -7.20 -12.04 1.96
CA ALA A 141 -8.12 -13.14 1.70
C ALA A 141 -9.50 -12.63 1.28
N GLU A 142 -10.05 -11.63 1.98
CA GLU A 142 -11.31 -10.97 1.62
C GLU A 142 -11.25 -10.29 0.25
N LEU A 143 -10.17 -9.56 -0.05
CA LEU A 143 -10.02 -8.87 -1.34
C LEU A 143 -9.99 -9.85 -2.51
N ARG A 144 -9.39 -11.03 -2.32
CA ARG A 144 -9.39 -12.10 -3.31
C ARG A 144 -10.80 -12.67 -3.53
N SER A 145 -11.55 -12.95 -2.45
CA SER A 145 -12.93 -13.46 -2.58
C SER A 145 -13.90 -12.43 -3.18
N ASP A 146 -13.66 -11.15 -2.94
CA ASP A 146 -14.56 -10.07 -3.35
C ASP A 146 -14.28 -9.51 -4.76
N HIS A 147 -13.41 -10.16 -5.55
CA HIS A 147 -13.04 -9.76 -6.92
C HIS A 147 -12.33 -8.38 -7.01
N PHE A 148 -11.52 -8.03 -6.01
CA PHE A 148 -10.62 -6.87 -6.10
C PHE A 148 -9.26 -7.22 -6.70
N LEU A 149 -8.89 -8.49 -6.66
CA LEU A 149 -7.64 -9.05 -7.19
C LEU A 149 -7.98 -10.06 -8.28
N GLU A 150 -8.09 -9.61 -9.52
CA GLU A 150 -8.30 -10.50 -10.67
C GLU A 150 -7.12 -10.50 -11.61
N SER A 151 -7.01 -11.60 -12.35
CA SER A 151 -5.92 -11.89 -13.25
C SER A 151 -6.25 -11.41 -14.65
N LYS A 152 -5.30 -10.76 -15.30
CA LYS A 152 -5.31 -10.57 -16.76
C LYS A 152 -4.60 -11.72 -17.48
N ASP A 153 -3.70 -12.42 -16.77
CA ASP A 153 -2.94 -13.59 -17.20
C ASP A 153 -2.61 -14.51 -16.00
N SER A 154 -2.14 -15.73 -16.25
CA SER A 154 -1.82 -16.70 -15.17
C SER A 154 -0.73 -16.23 -14.20
N GLU A 155 0.02 -15.19 -14.56
CA GLU A 155 1.24 -14.77 -13.88
C GLU A 155 1.01 -13.61 -12.91
N ASN A 156 -0.01 -12.78 -13.13
CA ASN A 156 -0.23 -11.55 -12.37
C ASN A 156 -1.70 -11.30 -12.03
N LEU A 157 -1.92 -10.97 -10.75
CA LEU A 157 -3.14 -10.38 -10.23
C LEU A 157 -3.00 -8.85 -10.23
N GLU A 158 -4.05 -8.16 -10.65
CA GLU A 158 -4.11 -6.71 -10.71
C GLU A 158 -4.93 -6.14 -9.54
N LEU A 159 -4.31 -5.25 -8.75
CA LEU A 159 -4.98 -4.44 -7.75
C LEU A 159 -5.06 -2.99 -8.21
N TRP A 160 -6.27 -2.57 -8.60
CA TRP A 160 -6.53 -1.22 -9.06
C TRP A 160 -6.88 -0.29 -7.91
N VAL A 161 -6.22 0.87 -7.88
CA VAL A 161 -6.42 1.88 -6.84
C VAL A 161 -6.65 3.26 -7.45
N ARG A 162 -7.48 4.04 -6.77
CA ARG A 162 -7.75 5.43 -7.11
C ARG A 162 -7.55 6.32 -5.89
N TYR A 163 -6.78 7.39 -6.05
CA TYR A 163 -6.62 8.45 -5.08
C TYR A 163 -7.29 9.73 -5.56
N ARG A 164 -7.91 10.48 -4.64
CA ARG A 164 -8.50 11.80 -4.87
C ARG A 164 -8.12 12.69 -3.70
N ASP A 165 -7.68 13.90 -3.98
CA ASP A 165 -7.49 14.93 -2.95
C ASP A 165 -8.81 15.32 -2.31
N LEU A 166 -8.74 15.93 -1.13
CA LEU A 166 -9.89 16.55 -0.48
C LEU A 166 -10.57 17.57 -1.39
N ALA A 167 -11.90 17.63 -1.31
CA ALA A 167 -12.63 18.74 -1.88
C ALA A 167 -12.44 19.97 -0.97
N ILE A 168 -11.94 21.07 -1.55
CA ILE A 168 -11.62 22.33 -0.85
C ILE A 168 -12.83 22.90 -0.06
N ALA A 169 -14.07 22.57 -0.45
CA ALA A 169 -15.30 23.13 0.12
C ALA A 169 -16.23 22.10 0.80
N SER A 170 -15.75 20.90 1.14
CA SER A 170 -16.61 19.83 1.67
C SER A 170 -16.80 19.93 3.20
N THR A 171 -18.05 20.12 3.65
CA THR A 171 -18.48 19.85 5.04
C THR A 171 -18.71 18.35 5.30
N SER A 172 -18.75 17.54 4.24
CA SER A 172 -18.79 16.08 4.27
C SER A 172 -17.41 15.53 4.67
N ARG A 173 -17.34 14.69 5.72
CA ARG A 173 -16.10 14.01 6.16
C ARG A 173 -15.50 13.05 5.12
N GLN A 174 -16.24 12.71 4.07
CA GLN A 174 -15.71 11.89 2.98
C GLN A 174 -15.28 12.77 1.83
N ASN A 175 -13.96 12.80 1.56
CA ASN A 175 -13.43 12.82 0.20
C ASN A 175 -11.89 12.72 0.15
N GLU A 176 -11.26 12.00 1.08
CA GLU A 176 -9.79 11.89 1.17
C GLU A 176 -9.37 10.43 1.36
N TYR A 177 -9.51 9.57 0.36
CA TYR A 177 -9.21 8.15 0.58
C TYR A 177 -8.73 7.48 -0.69
N VAL A 178 -7.61 6.75 -0.58
CA VAL A 178 -7.26 5.70 -1.54
C VAL A 178 -8.41 4.70 -1.53
N GLY A 179 -9.05 4.51 -2.68
CA GLY A 179 -10.11 3.53 -2.89
C GLY A 179 -9.58 2.36 -3.71
N LEU A 180 -9.89 1.14 -3.27
CA LEU A 180 -9.70 -0.06 -4.08
C LEU A 180 -10.84 -0.17 -5.08
N ARG A 181 -10.52 -0.49 -6.32
CA ARG A 181 -11.51 -0.68 -7.39
C ARG A 181 -11.81 -2.16 -7.53
N LYS A 182 -13.09 -2.51 -7.40
CA LYS A 182 -13.55 -3.87 -7.68
C LYS A 182 -13.53 -4.08 -9.19
N GLN A 183 -13.06 -5.23 -9.66
CA GLN A 183 -13.16 -5.58 -11.06
C GLN A 183 -14.61 -6.04 -11.37
N SER A 184 -15.10 -5.75 -12.56
CA SER A 184 -16.48 -6.06 -12.95
C SER A 184 -16.62 -7.57 -13.15
N GLY A 185 -17.45 -8.22 -12.32
CA GLY A 185 -17.79 -9.65 -12.46
C GLY A 185 -18.85 -9.95 -13.53
N SER A 186 -19.17 -9.00 -14.41
CA SER A 186 -20.13 -9.23 -15.51
C SER A 186 -19.53 -10.19 -16.53
N MET A 187 -20.33 -11.14 -17.06
CA MET A 187 -19.87 -12.05 -18.12
C MET A 187 -19.39 -11.33 -19.39
N ASN A 188 -19.79 -10.07 -19.57
CA ASN A 188 -19.41 -9.23 -20.70
C ASN A 188 -18.32 -8.20 -20.34
N ALA A 189 -17.78 -8.23 -19.12
CA ALA A 189 -16.76 -7.30 -18.68
C ALA A 189 -15.46 -7.50 -19.44
N LYS A 190 -14.84 -6.40 -19.88
CA LYS A 190 -13.47 -6.46 -20.41
C LYS A 190 -12.47 -6.58 -19.26
N PRO A 191 -11.33 -7.27 -19.42
CA PRO A 191 -10.25 -7.24 -18.43
C PRO A 191 -9.86 -5.79 -18.08
N GLY A 192 -9.91 -5.43 -16.80
CA GLY A 192 -9.69 -4.07 -16.31
C GLY A 192 -10.93 -3.17 -16.28
N GLU A 193 -12.13 -3.68 -16.56
CA GLU A 193 -13.40 -2.94 -16.38
C GLU A 193 -13.74 -2.86 -14.87
N LEU A 194 -13.83 -1.64 -14.32
CA LEU A 194 -13.89 -1.42 -12.87
C LEU A 194 -15.30 -1.06 -12.39
N ALA A 195 -15.85 -1.84 -11.46
CA ALA A 195 -17.09 -1.58 -10.76
C ALA A 195 -16.91 -0.59 -9.57
N ASN A 196 -17.99 -0.37 -8.80
CA ASN A 196 -17.94 0.40 -7.55
C ASN A 196 -16.91 -0.20 -6.60
N GLY A 197 -16.03 0.65 -6.05
CA GLY A 197 -14.94 0.25 -5.17
C GLY A 197 -15.27 0.39 -3.67
N LYS A 198 -14.29 0.09 -2.81
CA LYS A 198 -14.34 0.38 -1.37
C LYS A 198 -13.21 1.31 -0.95
N LEU A 199 -13.48 2.20 -0.01
CA LEU A 199 -12.44 3.03 0.59
C LEU A 199 -11.56 2.18 1.50
N ILE A 200 -10.26 2.42 1.47
CA ILE A 200 -9.34 1.82 2.43
C ILE A 200 -9.59 2.42 3.80
N ALA A 201 -9.71 1.56 4.82
CA ALA A 201 -10.00 1.99 6.18
C ALA A 201 -8.81 2.81 6.74
N PRO A 202 -9.05 3.89 7.52
CA PRO A 202 -7.98 4.77 8.01
C PRO A 202 -6.86 4.06 8.77
N GLU A 203 -7.17 2.97 9.49
CA GLU A 203 -6.20 2.16 10.21
C GLU A 203 -5.16 1.48 9.30
N CYS A 204 -5.47 1.26 8.02
CA CYS A 204 -4.53 0.67 7.07
C CYS A 204 -3.39 1.64 6.72
N PHE A 205 -3.48 2.92 7.07
CA PHE A 205 -2.43 3.92 6.86
C PHE A 205 -1.55 4.10 8.11
N ASP A 206 -1.86 3.40 9.20
CA ASP A 206 -1.15 3.49 10.47
C ASP A 206 -0.48 2.15 10.77
N PHE A 207 0.84 2.09 10.58
CA PHE A 207 1.59 0.86 10.82
C PHE A 207 1.47 0.38 12.28
N GLY A 208 1.35 1.30 13.24
CA GLY A 208 1.19 0.96 14.66
C GLY A 208 -0.11 0.21 14.96
N LYS A 209 -1.13 0.32 14.10
CA LYS A 209 -2.39 -0.43 14.21
C LYS A 209 -2.35 -1.81 13.55
N LEU A 210 -1.42 -2.05 12.64
CA LEU A 210 -1.22 -3.35 12.01
C LEU A 210 -0.74 -4.39 13.04
N SER A 211 0.23 -4.03 13.87
CA SER A 211 0.78 -4.89 14.92
C SER A 211 -0.16 -5.11 16.10
N ALA A 212 -1.06 -4.16 16.38
CA ALA A 212 -2.02 -4.27 17.48
C ALA A 212 -3.12 -5.33 17.23
N LYS A 213 -3.38 -5.69 15.97
CA LYS A 213 -4.34 -6.74 15.57
C LYS A 213 -3.72 -8.15 15.53
N ALA A 214 -2.39 -8.27 15.50
CA ALA A 214 -1.70 -9.57 15.60
C ALA A 214 -1.66 -10.12 17.04
N ARG A 215 -2.54 -9.63 17.93
CA ARG A 215 -2.64 -9.95 19.36
C ARG A 215 -3.96 -10.64 19.67
#